data_AF-A0A7X7XH65-F1
#
_entry.id   AF-A0A7X7XH65-F1
#
_cell.length_a   1.000
_cell.length_b   1.000
_cell.length_c   1.000
_cell.angle_alpha   90.00
_cell.angle_beta   90.00
_cell.angle_gamma   90.00
#
_symmetry.space_group_name_H-M   'P 1'
#
loop_
_entity.id
_entity.type
_entity.pdbx_description
1 polymer ?
#
loop_
_entity_poly.entity_id
_entity_poly.type
_entity_poly.pdbx_seq_one_letter_code
_entity_poly.pdbx_strand_id
1 'polypeptide(L)'
;MQKILVANRGEIALSALRCIREMGLESATVYSSVDADSLHVRYADQALPLAGARTSRTYGSIQRILEAAEAAGADAVYCGYGFLSESPEFAHGCREKGITFIGPAPEVLASCHEKLLLLSKAAQLKIPVPDHSLPVQDEADLVQKAQDLGYPVLLKPVTGTGGRYIYKAYRKEDLLASYRTFLREQAIKGLNVPFYLERYIRRAVHIEFPVLADHHGNAVQLGERECVVQRRFQKLISETPSVWLPAESRNQMAAAALSLIRSVGFTGCGAVEFMVDEKGHWYFMEINPRLQVEYALTEIVYGVEIIKEQLRIAAGEPLALPADAHRPRLHAIECRINAEDPGRDFQPSAGMVHEYYIPGGYGYSVLSSVQKGKRIDIYYDPMIMKVDCFAATRAEALAKTRFALEAIRLKGVQTNISFLSRVVGSEAFTAGSLKCDLKLKDFMPQGADDRRRQEVAALVAVLNHELMGRFRTAAFQRTTPGGNVWGMSGRVELITRRHL
;
A
#
# COMPACT_ATOMS: atom_id res chain seq x y z
N MET A 1 -1.12 26.12 -13.22
CA MET A 1 -0.28 25.33 -12.31
C MET A 1 1.08 25.14 -12.98
N GLN A 2 2.17 25.48 -12.30
CA GLN A 2 3.56 25.44 -12.77
C GLN A 2 4.45 24.62 -11.83
N LYS A 3 4.25 24.73 -10.51
CA LYS A 3 5.01 23.99 -9.50
C LYS A 3 4.12 23.15 -8.60
N ILE A 4 4.48 21.87 -8.43
CA ILE A 4 3.73 20.92 -7.60
C ILE A 4 4.62 20.41 -6.47
N LEU A 5 4.13 20.49 -5.23
CA LEU A 5 4.74 19.81 -4.08
C LEU A 5 4.21 18.38 -3.98
N VAL A 6 5.10 17.41 -4.02
CA VAL A 6 4.80 16.01 -3.71
C VAL A 6 4.92 15.81 -2.19
N ALA A 7 3.78 15.71 -1.52
CA ALA A 7 3.67 15.50 -0.07
C ALA A 7 3.59 14.01 0.27
N ASN A 8 4.53 13.22 -0.23
CA ASN A 8 4.63 11.78 0.02
C ASN A 8 6.10 11.33 -0.06
N ARG A 9 6.34 10.02 0.04
CA ARG A 9 7.65 9.37 -0.03
C ARG A 9 7.56 8.10 -0.87
N GLY A 10 8.71 7.45 -1.04
CA GLY A 10 8.75 6.12 -1.62
C GLY A 10 8.41 6.09 -3.10
N GLU A 11 7.87 4.97 -3.59
CA GLU A 11 7.62 4.77 -5.03
C GLU A 11 6.62 5.78 -5.59
N ILE A 12 5.55 6.11 -4.84
CA ILE A 12 4.52 7.01 -5.34
C ILE A 12 5.05 8.44 -5.51
N ALA A 13 5.96 8.87 -4.62
CA ALA A 13 6.61 10.16 -4.80
C ALA A 13 7.46 10.17 -6.08
N LEU A 14 8.22 9.10 -6.36
CA LEU A 14 8.99 8.98 -7.60
C LEU A 14 8.11 8.95 -8.85
N SER A 15 7.01 8.20 -8.80
CA SER A 15 6.04 8.10 -9.89
C SER A 15 5.41 9.47 -10.19
N ALA A 16 5.05 10.22 -9.15
CA ALA A 16 4.55 11.59 -9.29
C ALA A 16 5.60 12.54 -9.88
N LEU A 17 6.83 12.54 -9.34
CA LEU A 17 7.92 13.37 -9.84
C LEU A 17 8.24 13.10 -11.32
N ARG A 18 8.19 11.83 -11.74
CA ARG A 18 8.33 11.44 -13.15
C ARG A 18 7.23 12.09 -14.00
N CYS A 19 5.96 11.91 -13.63
CA CYS A 19 4.84 12.47 -14.39
C CYS A 19 4.87 14.01 -14.44
N ILE A 20 5.22 14.67 -13.34
CA ILE A 20 5.37 16.13 -13.26
C ILE A 20 6.44 16.60 -14.25
N ARG A 21 7.62 15.96 -14.26
CA ARG A 21 8.72 16.28 -15.18
C ARG A 21 8.34 16.02 -16.65
N GLU A 22 7.68 14.91 -16.95
CA GLU A 22 7.20 14.60 -18.32
C GLU A 22 6.17 15.61 -18.83
N MET A 23 5.41 16.24 -17.94
CA MET A 23 4.47 17.31 -18.26
C MET A 23 5.13 18.70 -18.34
N GLY A 24 6.44 18.80 -18.12
CA GLY A 24 7.18 20.07 -18.17
C GLY A 24 6.91 21.00 -16.98
N LEU A 25 6.44 20.45 -15.86
CA LEU A 25 6.16 21.19 -14.62
C LEU A 25 7.35 21.11 -13.65
N GLU A 26 7.48 22.10 -12.78
CA GLU A 26 8.46 22.09 -11.69
C GLU A 26 7.97 21.24 -10.51
N SER A 27 8.90 20.54 -9.86
CA SER A 27 8.60 19.64 -8.75
C SER A 27 9.31 20.05 -7.46
N ALA A 28 8.56 20.08 -6.37
CA ALA A 28 9.09 20.11 -5.02
C ALA A 28 8.73 18.81 -4.28
N THR A 29 9.50 18.42 -3.27
CA THR A 29 9.15 17.30 -2.40
C THR A 29 9.49 17.61 -0.95
N VAL A 30 8.81 16.93 -0.02
CA VAL A 30 9.20 16.91 1.39
C VAL A 30 9.94 15.64 1.76
N TYR A 31 10.77 15.67 2.81
CA TYR A 31 11.42 14.47 3.32
C TYR A 31 11.68 14.52 4.82
N SER A 32 11.54 13.39 5.50
CA SER A 32 11.92 13.27 6.91
C SER A 32 13.42 13.05 7.09
N SER A 33 13.92 13.15 8.32
CA SER A 33 15.35 12.94 8.60
C SER A 33 15.85 11.55 8.20
N VAL A 34 15.00 10.52 8.22
CA VAL A 34 15.38 9.15 7.81
C VAL A 34 15.29 8.94 6.30
N ASP A 35 14.58 9.83 5.60
CA ASP A 35 14.44 9.84 4.16
C ASP A 35 15.40 10.80 3.45
N ALA A 36 16.33 11.44 4.15
CA ALA A 36 17.27 12.41 3.56
C ALA A 36 18.03 11.87 2.34
N ASP A 37 18.38 10.57 2.36
CA ASP A 37 19.05 9.87 1.25
C ASP A 37 18.09 9.10 0.33
N SER A 38 16.77 9.29 0.45
CA SER A 38 15.78 8.61 -0.39
C SER A 38 15.78 9.16 -1.81
N LEU A 39 15.44 8.31 -2.78
CA LEU A 39 15.52 8.65 -4.20
C LEU A 39 14.66 9.86 -4.57
N HIS A 40 13.47 9.99 -4.00
CA HIS A 40 12.56 11.10 -4.33
C HIS A 40 13.15 12.47 -3.98
N VAL A 41 13.98 12.55 -2.93
CA VAL A 41 14.73 13.76 -2.56
C VAL A 41 15.73 14.16 -3.64
N ARG A 42 16.33 13.19 -4.32
CA ARG A 42 17.36 13.41 -5.35
C ARG A 42 16.77 13.80 -6.71
N TYR A 43 15.53 13.40 -6.99
CA TYR A 43 14.91 13.58 -8.30
C TYR A 43 14.02 14.82 -8.41
N ALA A 44 13.52 15.35 -7.30
CA ALA A 44 12.75 16.59 -7.27
C ALA A 44 13.65 17.80 -7.57
N ASP A 45 13.09 18.85 -8.16
CA ASP A 45 13.83 20.08 -8.46
C ASP A 45 14.09 20.90 -7.18
N GLN A 46 13.22 20.75 -6.17
CA GLN A 46 13.39 21.30 -4.82
C GLN A 46 13.03 20.26 -3.75
N ALA A 47 13.78 20.21 -2.64
CA ALA A 47 13.50 19.31 -1.52
C ALA A 47 13.50 20.06 -0.18
N LEU A 48 12.43 19.87 0.61
CA LEU A 48 12.22 20.55 1.89
C LEU A 48 12.27 19.56 3.07
N PRO A 49 13.13 19.80 4.08
CA PRO A 49 13.27 18.90 5.22
C PRO A 49 12.10 19.02 6.20
N LEU A 50 11.66 17.88 6.72
CA LEU A 50 10.73 17.74 7.84
C LEU A 50 11.49 17.14 9.03
N ALA A 51 11.68 17.93 10.09
CA ALA A 51 12.46 17.48 11.23
C ALA A 51 11.80 16.28 11.96
N GLY A 52 12.55 15.19 12.11
CA GLY A 52 12.15 13.97 12.82
C GLY A 52 11.88 12.78 11.90
N ALA A 53 11.37 11.70 12.48
CA ALA A 53 11.09 10.44 11.75
C ALA A 53 9.63 9.97 11.88
N ARG A 54 8.93 10.36 12.95
CA ARG A 54 7.55 9.90 13.19
C ARG A 54 6.59 10.50 12.17
N THR A 55 5.72 9.69 11.60
CA THR A 55 4.70 10.11 10.63
C THR A 55 3.88 11.30 11.11
N SER A 56 3.38 11.28 12.34
CA SER A 56 2.57 12.37 12.90
C SER A 56 3.30 13.72 13.03
N ARG A 57 4.63 13.70 13.00
CA ARG A 57 5.47 14.91 12.99
C ARG A 57 6.05 15.20 11.62
N THR A 58 5.85 14.36 10.62
CA THR A 58 6.48 14.53 9.29
C THR A 58 5.39 14.51 8.23
N TYR A 59 5.31 13.46 7.41
CA TYR A 59 4.36 13.35 6.31
C TYR A 59 2.89 13.41 6.73
N GLY A 60 2.57 13.13 8.00
CA GLY A 60 1.22 13.23 8.56
C GLY A 60 0.93 14.54 9.30
N SER A 61 1.80 15.56 9.20
CA SER A 61 1.60 16.85 9.87
C SER A 61 1.05 17.88 8.88
N ILE A 62 -0.26 18.17 8.98
CA ILE A 62 -0.96 19.17 8.16
C ILE A 62 -0.18 20.49 8.14
N GLN A 63 0.11 21.03 9.32
CA GLN A 63 0.82 22.31 9.46
C GLN A 63 2.16 22.31 8.69
N ARG A 64 3.01 21.31 8.90
CA ARG A 64 4.34 21.27 8.28
C ARG A 64 4.29 21.10 6.77
N ILE A 65 3.31 20.34 6.26
CA ILE A 65 3.14 20.18 4.81
C ILE A 65 2.64 21.48 4.17
N LEU A 66 1.71 22.20 4.82
CA LEU A 66 1.25 23.51 4.34
C LEU A 66 2.39 24.54 4.36
N GLU A 67 3.16 24.62 5.45
CA GLU A 67 4.35 25.48 5.55
C GLU A 67 5.38 25.16 4.46
N ALA A 68 5.61 23.87 4.18
CA ALA A 68 6.52 23.46 3.11
C ALA A 68 5.99 23.82 1.71
N ALA A 69 4.68 23.73 1.48
CA ALA A 69 4.07 24.10 0.21
C ALA A 69 4.19 25.61 -0.05
N GLU A 70 3.97 26.44 0.97
CA GLU A 70 4.17 27.89 0.89
C GLU A 70 5.64 28.24 0.66
N ALA A 71 6.57 27.62 1.41
CA ALA A 71 8.01 27.85 1.25
C ALA A 71 8.54 27.40 -0.11
N ALA A 72 7.93 26.40 -0.73
CA ALA A 72 8.25 25.96 -2.09
C ALA A 72 7.68 26.88 -3.17
N GLY A 73 6.71 27.75 -2.83
CA GLY A 73 5.91 28.48 -3.82
C GLY A 73 5.13 27.52 -4.72
N ALA A 74 4.60 26.42 -4.16
CA ALA A 74 3.86 25.43 -4.92
C ALA A 74 2.44 25.90 -5.21
N ASP A 75 1.99 25.76 -6.46
CA ASP A 75 0.61 26.04 -6.86
C ASP A 75 -0.35 24.94 -6.41
N ALA A 76 0.19 23.73 -6.23
CA ALA A 76 -0.59 22.55 -5.88
C ALA A 76 0.20 21.55 -5.03
N VAL A 77 -0.52 20.72 -4.28
CA VAL A 77 0.03 19.61 -3.51
C VAL A 77 -0.52 18.28 -3.99
N TYR A 78 0.37 17.35 -4.32
CA TYR A 78 0.06 15.97 -4.65
C TYR A 78 0.38 15.05 -3.48
N CYS A 79 -0.64 14.37 -2.94
CA CYS A 79 -0.47 13.45 -1.81
C CYS A 79 -0.43 11.98 -2.20
N GLY A 80 -0.74 11.59 -3.44
CA GLY A 80 -0.77 10.18 -3.85
C GLY A 80 -1.70 9.34 -2.97
N TYR A 81 -1.15 8.42 -2.19
CA TYR A 81 -1.89 7.57 -1.25
C TYR A 81 -1.28 7.54 0.16
N GLY A 82 -2.11 7.25 1.17
CA GLY A 82 -1.70 7.29 2.58
C GLY A 82 -1.44 8.71 3.09
N PHE A 83 -0.89 8.84 4.30
CA PHE A 83 -0.64 10.13 4.94
C PHE A 83 -1.86 11.07 4.94
N LEU A 84 -1.76 12.21 4.25
CA LEU A 84 -2.79 13.26 4.18
C LEU A 84 -3.66 13.17 2.91
N SER A 85 -3.46 12.16 2.05
CA SER A 85 -4.19 12.01 0.77
C SER A 85 -5.70 11.90 0.89
N GLU A 86 -6.23 11.56 2.07
CA GLU A 86 -7.65 11.50 2.33
C GLU A 86 -8.09 12.51 3.40
N SER A 87 -7.22 13.39 3.93
CA SER A 87 -7.57 14.29 5.04
C SER A 87 -8.42 15.48 4.56
N PRO A 88 -9.70 15.58 4.99
CA PRO A 88 -10.53 16.74 4.69
C PRO A 88 -9.92 18.04 5.24
N GLU A 89 -9.32 17.97 6.42
CA GLU A 89 -8.71 19.12 7.11
C GLU A 89 -7.48 19.62 6.35
N PHE A 90 -6.67 18.72 5.80
CA PHE A 90 -5.53 19.09 4.97
C PHE A 90 -5.98 19.79 3.68
N ALA A 91 -6.93 19.19 2.97
CA ALA A 91 -7.46 19.76 1.75
C ALA A 91 -8.13 21.12 2.00
N HIS A 92 -8.75 21.31 3.17
CA HIS A 92 -9.33 22.59 3.58
C HIS A 92 -8.23 23.63 3.81
N GLY A 93 -7.17 23.28 4.54
CA GLY A 93 -6.03 24.15 4.75
C GLY A 93 -5.29 24.54 3.46
N CYS A 94 -5.23 23.64 2.47
CA CYS A 94 -4.75 23.97 1.13
C CYS A 94 -5.62 25.06 0.48
N ARG A 95 -6.95 24.90 0.53
CA ARG A 95 -7.91 25.87 -0.01
C ARG A 95 -7.78 27.25 0.65
N GLU A 96 -7.65 27.31 1.97
CA GLU A 96 -7.47 28.58 2.71
C GLU A 96 -6.19 29.32 2.32
N LYS A 97 -5.14 28.58 1.94
CA LYS A 97 -3.85 29.13 1.49
C LYS A 97 -3.77 29.38 -0.02
N GLY A 98 -4.86 29.14 -0.77
CA GLY A 98 -4.88 29.28 -2.22
C GLY A 98 -4.01 28.25 -2.96
N ILE A 99 -3.72 27.11 -2.32
CA ILE A 99 -2.94 26.01 -2.89
C ILE A 99 -3.91 24.92 -3.36
N THR A 100 -3.77 24.46 -4.60
CA THR A 100 -4.65 23.43 -5.14
C THR A 100 -4.33 22.07 -4.51
N PHE A 101 -5.29 21.47 -3.82
CA PHE A 101 -5.18 20.06 -3.41
C PHE A 101 -5.49 19.17 -4.61
N ILE A 102 -4.53 18.32 -5.02
CA ILE A 102 -4.74 17.39 -6.14
C ILE A 102 -5.48 16.16 -5.62
N GLY A 103 -6.81 16.27 -5.58
CA GLY A 103 -7.74 15.25 -5.12
C GLY A 103 -9.16 15.82 -5.00
N PRO A 104 -10.10 15.07 -4.40
CA PRO A 104 -11.47 15.53 -4.19
C PRO A 104 -11.54 16.73 -3.23
N ALA A 105 -12.62 17.50 -3.33
CA ALA A 105 -12.86 18.62 -2.42
C ALA A 105 -13.01 18.15 -0.94
N PRO A 106 -12.60 18.96 0.06
CA PRO A 106 -12.78 18.71 1.48
C PRO A 106 -14.14 18.11 1.89
N GLU A 107 -15.23 18.66 1.35
CA GLU A 107 -16.59 18.21 1.66
C GLU A 107 -16.86 16.80 1.13
N VAL A 108 -16.29 16.47 -0.03
CA VAL A 108 -16.36 15.13 -0.65
C VAL A 108 -15.52 14.15 0.15
N LEU A 109 -14.30 14.53 0.56
CA LEU A 109 -13.46 13.70 1.44
C LEU A 109 -14.18 13.38 2.75
N ALA A 110 -14.76 14.38 3.40
CA ALA A 110 -15.53 14.20 4.63
C ALA A 110 -16.74 13.28 4.41
N SER A 111 -17.50 13.51 3.33
CA SER A 111 -18.62 12.64 2.97
C SER A 111 -18.18 11.19 2.68
N CYS A 112 -16.99 10.97 2.12
CA CYS A 112 -16.47 9.63 1.86
C CYS A 112 -15.98 8.93 3.14
N HIS A 113 -15.65 9.69 4.19
CA HIS A 113 -15.24 9.15 5.47
C HIS A 113 -16.42 8.71 6.35
N GLU A 114 -17.61 9.27 6.13
CA GLU A 114 -18.84 8.93 6.85
C GLU A 114 -19.48 7.64 6.30
N LYS A 115 -19.10 6.49 6.87
CA LYS A 115 -19.48 5.17 6.31
C LYS A 115 -20.98 4.95 6.26
N LEU A 116 -21.69 5.25 7.35
CA LEU A 116 -23.14 5.07 7.40
C LEU A 116 -23.88 6.00 6.43
N LEU A 117 -23.36 7.22 6.22
CA LEU A 117 -23.92 8.15 5.23
C LEU A 117 -23.75 7.61 3.82
N LEU A 118 -22.56 7.09 3.48
CA LEU A 118 -22.30 6.45 2.18
C LEU A 118 -23.17 5.21 1.95
N LEU A 119 -23.30 4.32 2.95
CA LEU A 119 -24.15 3.13 2.85
C LEU A 119 -25.62 3.51 2.64
N SER A 120 -26.11 4.52 3.35
CA SER A 120 -27.47 5.06 3.17
C SER A 120 -27.69 5.62 1.77
N LYS A 121 -26.73 6.41 1.26
CA LYS A 121 -26.78 6.96 -0.09
C LYS A 121 -26.72 5.87 -1.17
N ALA A 122 -25.88 4.85 -0.99
CA ALA A 122 -25.85 3.67 -1.87
C ALA A 122 -27.21 2.95 -1.90
N ALA A 123 -27.83 2.73 -0.73
CA ALA A 123 -29.14 2.09 -0.64
C ALA A 123 -30.24 2.92 -1.35
N GLN A 124 -30.22 4.25 -1.23
CA GLN A 124 -31.14 5.14 -1.95
C GLN A 124 -30.98 5.04 -3.47
N LEU A 125 -29.76 4.80 -3.95
CA LEU A 125 -29.46 4.53 -5.36
C LEU A 125 -29.76 3.08 -5.79
N LYS A 126 -30.35 2.27 -4.90
CA LYS A 126 -30.62 0.83 -5.10
C LYS A 126 -29.35 0.02 -5.36
N ILE A 127 -28.22 0.49 -4.84
CA ILE A 127 -26.94 -0.22 -4.87
C ILE A 127 -26.91 -1.13 -3.63
N PRO A 128 -26.74 -2.45 -3.79
CA PRO A 128 -26.68 -3.37 -2.65
C PRO A 128 -25.59 -2.97 -1.65
N VAL A 129 -25.94 -3.01 -0.36
CA VAL A 129 -25.04 -2.79 0.76
C VAL A 129 -25.13 -3.96 1.74
N PRO A 130 -24.08 -4.24 2.53
CA PRO A 130 -24.18 -5.25 3.58
C PRO A 130 -25.22 -4.84 4.64
N ASP A 131 -25.86 -5.83 5.24
CA ASP A 131 -26.68 -5.61 6.45
C ASP A 131 -25.80 -4.99 7.53
N HIS A 132 -26.30 -3.93 8.19
CA HIS A 132 -25.53 -3.17 9.16
C HIS A 132 -26.43 -2.58 10.25
N SER A 133 -25.84 -2.27 11.40
CA SER A 133 -26.52 -1.64 12.53
C SER A 133 -26.40 -0.12 12.50
N LEU A 134 -27.25 0.55 13.28
CA LEU A 134 -26.99 1.92 13.74
C LEU A 134 -25.79 1.97 14.69
N PRO A 135 -25.22 3.16 14.97
CA PRO A 135 -24.10 3.31 15.89
C PRO A 135 -24.37 2.66 17.25
N VAL A 136 -23.37 1.94 17.77
CA VAL A 136 -23.38 1.23 19.05
C VAL A 136 -23.31 2.24 20.20
N GLN A 137 -24.17 2.07 21.21
CA GLN A 137 -24.25 2.94 22.38
C GLN A 137 -23.41 2.41 23.55
N ASP A 138 -23.51 1.12 23.84
CA ASP A 138 -22.80 0.46 24.94
C ASP A 138 -22.56 -1.04 24.66
N GLU A 139 -21.97 -1.76 25.63
CA GLU A 139 -21.67 -3.20 25.49
C GLU A 139 -22.95 -4.07 25.38
N ALA A 140 -24.06 -3.67 26.00
CA ALA A 140 -25.32 -4.43 25.93
C ALA A 140 -25.97 -4.25 24.55
N ASP A 141 -26.06 -3.02 24.06
CA ASP A 141 -26.53 -2.67 22.71
C ASP A 141 -25.67 -3.35 21.62
N LEU A 142 -24.35 -3.40 21.82
CA LEU A 142 -23.42 -4.12 20.93
C LEU A 142 -23.79 -5.60 20.78
N VAL A 143 -24.04 -6.28 21.89
CA VAL A 143 -24.38 -7.72 21.89
C VAL A 143 -25.72 -7.95 21.24
N GLN A 144 -26.73 -7.12 21.54
CA GLN A 144 -28.06 -7.24 20.95
C GLN A 144 -28.00 -7.04 19.42
N LYS A 145 -27.37 -5.96 18.95
CA LYS A 145 -27.20 -5.70 17.50
C LYS A 145 -26.47 -6.83 16.77
N ALA A 146 -25.48 -7.45 17.41
CA ALA A 146 -24.78 -8.59 16.83
C ALA A 146 -25.65 -9.85 16.74
N GLN A 147 -26.55 -10.05 17.71
CA GLN A 147 -27.53 -11.14 17.68
C GLN A 147 -28.56 -10.93 16.57
N ASP A 148 -29.04 -9.70 16.40
CA ASP A 148 -30.02 -9.34 15.37
C ASP A 148 -29.45 -9.47 13.95
N LEU A 149 -28.19 -9.05 13.74
CA LEU A 149 -27.48 -9.21 12.45
C LEU A 149 -27.07 -10.67 12.18
N GLY A 150 -26.76 -11.42 13.23
CA GLY A 150 -26.19 -12.75 13.14
C GLY A 150 -24.68 -12.76 12.89
N TYR A 151 -23.97 -13.68 13.54
CA TYR A 151 -22.53 -13.86 13.36
C TYR A 151 -22.18 -14.59 12.05
N PRO A 152 -20.99 -14.35 11.46
CA PRO A 152 -19.96 -13.41 11.90
C PRO A 152 -20.25 -11.94 11.51
N VAL A 153 -19.75 -11.02 12.33
CA VAL A 153 -19.87 -9.56 12.13
C VAL A 153 -18.52 -8.87 12.11
N LEU A 154 -18.48 -7.69 11.49
CA LEU A 154 -17.40 -6.73 11.56
C LEU A 154 -17.78 -5.60 12.52
N LEU A 155 -16.88 -5.27 13.44
CA LEU A 155 -16.92 -4.00 14.18
C LEU A 155 -16.10 -2.97 13.40
N LYS A 156 -16.74 -1.87 12.99
CA LYS A 156 -16.12 -0.81 12.17
C LYS A 156 -16.38 0.57 12.79
N PRO A 157 -15.42 1.50 12.76
CA PRO A 157 -15.69 2.90 13.11
C PRO A 157 -16.66 3.50 12.11
N VAL A 158 -17.51 4.42 12.56
CA VAL A 158 -18.42 5.19 11.70
C VAL A 158 -17.64 6.11 10.77
N THR A 159 -16.51 6.65 11.24
CA THR A 159 -15.63 7.52 10.46
C THR A 159 -14.24 6.92 10.21
N GLY A 160 -13.66 7.22 9.05
CA GLY A 160 -12.27 6.91 8.68
C GLY A 160 -12.12 5.79 7.64
N THR A 161 -10.88 5.57 7.22
CA THR A 161 -10.54 4.81 6.00
C THR A 161 -9.42 3.78 6.21
N GLY A 162 -9.22 2.90 5.22
CA GLY A 162 -7.97 2.13 5.08
C GLY A 162 -7.84 0.90 5.97
N GLY A 163 -8.95 0.20 6.26
CA GLY A 163 -8.93 -1.10 6.94
C GLY A 163 -8.50 -1.10 8.42
N ARG A 164 -8.18 0.05 9.00
CA ARG A 164 -7.80 0.18 10.42
C ARG A 164 -9.01 0.08 11.32
N TYR A 165 -8.81 -0.53 12.50
CA TYR A 165 -9.85 -0.74 13.51
C TYR A 165 -11.06 -1.56 13.02
N ILE A 166 -10.85 -2.43 12.02
CA ILE A 166 -11.84 -3.41 11.60
C ILE A 166 -11.56 -4.71 12.34
N TYR A 167 -12.50 -5.14 13.18
CA TYR A 167 -12.37 -6.38 13.93
C TYR A 167 -13.40 -7.40 13.47
N LYS A 168 -12.96 -8.63 13.22
CA LYS A 168 -13.82 -9.75 12.87
C LYS A 168 -14.24 -10.47 14.14
N ALA A 169 -15.55 -10.67 14.34
CA ALA A 169 -16.08 -11.44 15.45
C ALA A 169 -16.93 -12.61 14.94
N TYR A 170 -16.57 -13.84 15.30
CA TYR A 170 -17.32 -15.04 14.91
C TYR A 170 -18.36 -15.45 15.96
N ARG A 171 -18.24 -14.92 17.18
CA ARG A 171 -19.13 -15.16 18.32
C ARG A 171 -19.06 -14.00 19.31
N LYS A 172 -19.93 -14.04 20.31
CA LYS A 172 -20.05 -13.01 21.35
C LYS A 172 -18.73 -12.70 22.06
N GLU A 173 -17.96 -13.73 22.42
CA GLU A 173 -16.72 -13.55 23.17
C GLU A 173 -15.67 -12.79 22.36
N ASP A 174 -15.56 -13.10 21.06
CA ASP A 174 -14.65 -12.42 20.13
C ASP A 174 -15.02 -10.94 19.98
N LEU A 175 -16.34 -10.66 19.93
CA LEU A 175 -16.88 -9.31 19.79
C LEU A 175 -16.56 -8.45 21.01
N LEU A 176 -16.82 -8.95 22.21
CA LEU A 176 -16.54 -8.26 23.46
C LEU A 176 -15.04 -7.99 23.64
N ALA A 177 -14.19 -8.96 23.29
CA ALA A 177 -12.74 -8.79 23.31
C ALA A 177 -12.27 -7.70 22.33
N SER A 178 -12.82 -7.70 21.12
CA SER A 178 -12.53 -6.70 20.09
C SER A 178 -12.97 -5.30 20.52
N TYR A 179 -14.18 -5.17 21.04
CA TYR A 179 -14.73 -3.90 21.52
C TYR A 179 -13.90 -3.31 22.66
N ARG A 180 -13.49 -4.12 23.64
CA ARG A 180 -12.64 -3.67 24.76
C ARG A 180 -11.25 -3.25 24.30
N THR A 181 -10.63 -4.01 23.39
CA THR A 181 -9.35 -3.63 22.76
C THR A 181 -9.49 -2.27 22.08
N PHE A 182 -10.57 -2.11 21.33
CA PHE A 182 -10.84 -0.91 20.59
C PHE A 182 -11.05 0.33 21.51
N LEU A 183 -11.87 0.22 22.57
CA LEU A 183 -12.06 1.31 23.55
C LEU A 183 -10.74 1.75 24.19
N ARG A 184 -9.85 0.79 24.51
CA ARG A 184 -8.51 1.11 25.03
C ARG A 184 -7.66 1.88 24.02
N GLU A 185 -7.69 1.47 22.75
CA GLU A 185 -6.94 2.16 21.69
C GLU A 185 -7.42 3.60 21.48
N GLN A 186 -8.73 3.85 21.57
CA GLN A 186 -9.28 5.20 21.52
C GLN A 186 -8.83 6.05 22.70
N ALA A 187 -8.94 5.51 23.92
CA ALA A 187 -8.56 6.23 25.14
C ALA A 187 -7.08 6.66 25.10
N ILE A 188 -6.18 5.78 24.64
CA ILE A 188 -4.75 6.10 24.45
C ILE A 188 -4.54 7.26 23.48
N LYS A 189 -5.42 7.39 22.47
CA LYS A 189 -5.34 8.42 21.44
C LYS A 189 -6.19 9.65 21.74
N GLY A 190 -6.92 9.66 22.86
CA GLY A 190 -7.89 10.71 23.19
C GLY A 190 -9.02 10.83 22.17
N LEU A 191 -9.40 9.72 21.52
CA LEU A 191 -10.46 9.68 20.52
C LEU A 191 -11.77 9.17 21.14
N ASN A 192 -12.90 9.55 20.53
CA ASN A 192 -14.22 9.02 20.86
C ASN A 192 -15.08 8.87 19.58
N VAL A 193 -14.55 8.11 18.62
CA VAL A 193 -15.24 7.78 17.36
C VAL A 193 -16.34 6.75 17.67
N PRO A 194 -17.57 6.87 17.13
CA PRO A 194 -18.61 5.84 17.25
C PRO A 194 -18.34 4.59 16.40
N PHE A 195 -19.00 3.45 16.71
CA PHE A 195 -18.91 2.19 15.95
C PHE A 195 -20.24 1.75 15.42
N TYR A 196 -20.23 0.93 14.37
CA TYR A 196 -21.38 0.15 13.96
C TYR A 196 -20.96 -1.30 13.67
N LEU A 197 -21.94 -2.18 13.58
CA LEU A 197 -21.75 -3.56 13.15
C LEU A 197 -22.18 -3.73 11.70
N GLU A 198 -21.43 -4.52 10.96
CA GLU A 198 -21.71 -4.87 9.58
C GLU A 198 -21.60 -6.39 9.42
N ARG A 199 -22.47 -7.01 8.63
CA ARG A 199 -22.41 -8.44 8.36
C ARG A 199 -21.10 -8.78 7.65
N TYR A 200 -20.34 -9.75 8.17
CA TYR A 200 -19.11 -10.19 7.52
C TYR A 200 -19.41 -11.09 6.33
N ILE A 201 -19.10 -10.62 5.12
CA ILE A 201 -19.25 -11.40 3.89
C ILE A 201 -18.11 -12.42 3.80
N ARG A 202 -18.45 -13.68 4.07
CA ARG A 202 -17.50 -14.80 4.06
C ARG A 202 -17.16 -15.24 2.65
N ARG A 203 -15.97 -15.83 2.48
CA ARG A 203 -15.49 -16.38 1.21
C ARG A 203 -15.79 -15.41 0.05
N ALA A 204 -15.45 -14.14 0.25
CA ALA A 204 -15.72 -13.08 -0.72
C ALA A 204 -14.52 -12.86 -1.65
N VAL A 205 -14.79 -12.28 -2.82
CA VAL A 205 -13.81 -11.66 -3.70
C VAL A 205 -13.93 -10.14 -3.53
N HIS A 206 -12.80 -9.48 -3.26
CA HIS A 206 -12.74 -8.02 -3.21
C HIS A 206 -12.53 -7.50 -4.64
N ILE A 207 -13.50 -6.72 -5.13
CA ILE A 207 -13.48 -6.09 -6.45
C ILE A 207 -13.52 -4.58 -6.26
N GLU A 208 -12.73 -3.84 -7.04
CA GLU A 208 -12.78 -2.38 -7.02
C GLU A 208 -12.74 -1.78 -8.41
N PHE A 209 -13.42 -0.63 -8.57
CA PHE A 209 -13.45 0.13 -9.80
C PHE A 209 -12.70 1.44 -9.61
N PRO A 210 -11.55 1.65 -10.27
CA PRO A 210 -10.84 2.92 -10.27
C PRO A 210 -11.65 3.92 -11.07
N VAL A 211 -11.78 5.13 -10.56
CA VAL A 211 -12.59 6.18 -11.17
C VAL A 211 -11.82 7.48 -11.31
N LEU A 212 -12.17 8.22 -12.35
CA LEU A 212 -11.75 9.59 -12.59
C LEU A 212 -12.98 10.46 -12.85
N ALA A 213 -13.01 11.66 -12.29
CA ALA A 213 -14.05 12.64 -12.55
C ALA A 213 -13.48 14.06 -12.63
N ASP A 214 -13.90 14.87 -13.61
CA ASP A 214 -13.46 16.26 -13.76
C ASP A 214 -14.45 17.26 -13.16
N HIS A 215 -14.08 18.54 -13.21
CA HIS A 215 -14.94 19.66 -12.80
C HIS A 215 -16.04 20.01 -13.80
N HIS A 216 -16.09 19.33 -14.96
CA HIS A 216 -17.03 19.56 -16.05
C HIS A 216 -18.19 18.55 -16.07
N GLY A 217 -18.25 17.68 -15.07
CA GLY A 217 -19.29 16.65 -14.92
C GLY A 217 -19.00 15.35 -15.66
N ASN A 218 -17.83 15.22 -16.30
CA ASN A 218 -17.42 13.96 -16.90
C ASN A 218 -16.87 13.02 -15.82
N ALA A 219 -17.22 11.73 -15.94
CA ALA A 219 -16.72 10.70 -15.04
C ALA A 219 -16.57 9.38 -15.79
N VAL A 220 -15.48 8.66 -15.52
CA VAL A 220 -15.16 7.36 -16.11
C VAL A 220 -14.71 6.37 -15.05
N GLN A 221 -14.94 5.08 -15.31
CA GLN A 221 -14.34 3.97 -14.57
C GLN A 221 -13.34 3.24 -15.48
N LEU A 222 -12.21 2.81 -14.92
CA LEU A 222 -11.08 2.22 -15.66
C LEU A 222 -10.96 0.71 -15.40
N GLY A 223 -12.05 -0.01 -15.70
CA GLY A 223 -12.21 -1.44 -15.47
C GLY A 223 -12.17 -1.82 -13.98
N GLU A 224 -12.09 -3.11 -13.67
CA GLU A 224 -12.02 -3.59 -12.29
C GLU A 224 -10.65 -4.15 -11.90
N ARG A 225 -10.35 -4.13 -10.61
CA ARG A 225 -9.24 -4.89 -10.01
C ARG A 225 -9.76 -5.90 -9.00
N GLU A 226 -9.17 -7.09 -9.03
CA GLU A 226 -9.39 -8.16 -8.06
C GLU A 226 -8.27 -8.17 -7.02
N CYS A 227 -8.63 -8.05 -5.74
CA CYS A 227 -7.66 -7.81 -4.66
C CYS A 227 -7.75 -8.86 -3.55
N VAL A 228 -7.79 -10.14 -3.90
CA VAL A 228 -8.16 -11.23 -2.97
C VAL A 228 -7.10 -11.55 -1.93
N VAL A 229 -5.81 -11.48 -2.27
CA VAL A 229 -4.73 -11.90 -1.36
C VAL A 229 -4.40 -10.75 -0.44
N GLN A 230 -4.91 -10.81 0.79
CA GLN A 230 -4.79 -9.74 1.78
C GLN A 230 -4.28 -10.26 3.13
N ARG A 231 -3.54 -9.41 3.86
CA ARG A 231 -3.15 -9.63 5.25
C ARG A 231 -3.65 -8.47 6.10
N ARG A 232 -4.49 -8.74 7.10
CA ARG A 232 -5.08 -7.70 7.97
C ARG A 232 -5.67 -6.54 7.16
N PHE A 233 -6.43 -6.87 6.11
CA PHE A 233 -7.03 -5.94 5.14
C PHE A 233 -6.04 -5.14 4.27
N GLN A 234 -4.73 -5.47 4.30
CA GLN A 234 -3.73 -4.93 3.37
C GLN A 234 -3.57 -5.87 2.18
N LYS A 235 -3.76 -5.34 0.97
CA LYS A 235 -3.61 -6.08 -0.30
C LYS A 235 -2.14 -6.39 -0.56
N LEU A 236 -1.84 -7.65 -0.91
CA LEU A 236 -0.50 -8.14 -1.22
C LEU A 236 -0.34 -8.57 -2.69
N ILE A 237 -1.41 -9.13 -3.27
CA ILE A 237 -1.50 -9.46 -4.69
C ILE A 237 -2.83 -8.92 -5.21
N SER A 238 -2.76 -8.21 -6.33
CA SER A 238 -3.93 -7.71 -7.06
C SER A 238 -3.79 -8.10 -8.54
N GLU A 239 -4.90 -8.32 -9.24
CA GLU A 239 -4.89 -8.57 -10.68
C GLU A 239 -6.01 -7.83 -11.43
N THR A 240 -5.79 -7.54 -12.71
CA THR A 240 -6.81 -6.98 -13.60
C THR A 240 -6.64 -7.49 -15.03
N PRO A 241 -7.73 -7.79 -15.75
CA PRO A 241 -9.12 -7.88 -15.25
C PRO A 241 -9.35 -8.99 -14.22
N SER A 242 -10.49 -8.97 -13.54
CA SER A 242 -10.88 -10.06 -12.62
C SER A 242 -11.20 -11.32 -13.42
N VAL A 243 -10.67 -12.46 -12.97
CA VAL A 243 -11.02 -13.79 -13.54
C VAL A 243 -12.33 -14.33 -13.00
N TRP A 244 -12.72 -13.87 -11.82
CA TRP A 244 -13.86 -14.41 -11.11
C TRP A 244 -15.17 -13.72 -11.53
N LEU A 245 -15.09 -12.47 -12.02
CA LEU A 245 -16.25 -11.63 -12.20
C LEU A 245 -16.98 -11.82 -13.55
N PRO A 246 -18.26 -12.24 -13.57
CA PRO A 246 -19.06 -12.33 -14.78
C PRO A 246 -19.30 -10.96 -15.43
N ALA A 247 -19.47 -10.92 -16.76
CA ALA A 247 -19.65 -9.69 -17.52
C ALA A 247 -20.87 -8.85 -17.07
N GLU A 248 -21.97 -9.50 -16.73
CA GLU A 248 -23.17 -8.81 -16.26
C GLU A 248 -22.93 -8.09 -14.92
N SER A 249 -22.40 -8.80 -13.92
CA SER A 249 -22.07 -8.22 -12.61
C SER A 249 -21.03 -7.11 -12.74
N ARG A 250 -20.04 -7.26 -13.63
CA ARG A 250 -19.05 -6.22 -13.95
C ARG A 250 -19.73 -4.94 -14.45
N ASN A 251 -20.63 -5.06 -15.41
CA ASN A 251 -21.35 -3.90 -15.96
C ASN A 251 -22.25 -3.23 -14.92
N GLN A 252 -22.93 -4.01 -14.09
CA GLN A 252 -23.77 -3.49 -13.00
C GLN A 252 -22.95 -2.73 -11.95
N MET A 253 -21.82 -3.30 -11.50
CA MET A 253 -20.94 -2.63 -10.53
C MET A 253 -20.24 -1.42 -11.12
N ALA A 254 -19.81 -1.46 -12.38
CA ALA A 254 -19.24 -0.31 -13.07
C ALA A 254 -20.23 0.86 -13.13
N ALA A 255 -21.50 0.58 -13.45
CA ALA A 255 -22.57 1.58 -13.45
C ALA A 255 -22.86 2.09 -12.02
N ALA A 256 -22.87 1.20 -11.02
CA ALA A 256 -23.04 1.56 -9.61
C ALA A 256 -21.92 2.47 -9.11
N ALA A 257 -20.66 2.19 -9.46
CA ALA A 257 -19.50 3.00 -9.12
C ALA A 257 -19.64 4.43 -9.67
N LEU A 258 -20.00 4.58 -10.94
CA LEU A 258 -20.24 5.89 -11.57
C LEU A 258 -21.41 6.65 -10.92
N SER A 259 -22.51 5.96 -10.62
CA SER A 259 -23.66 6.56 -9.94
C SER A 259 -23.30 7.06 -8.55
N LEU A 260 -22.52 6.29 -7.78
CA LEU A 260 -22.06 6.66 -6.45
C LEU A 260 -21.19 7.91 -6.47
N ILE A 261 -20.15 7.94 -7.30
CA ILE A 261 -19.23 9.08 -7.34
C ILE A 261 -19.94 10.36 -7.80
N ARG A 262 -20.89 10.27 -8.75
CA ARG A 262 -21.71 11.40 -9.17
C ARG A 262 -22.60 11.89 -8.03
N SER A 263 -23.20 10.98 -7.28
CA SER A 263 -24.10 11.33 -6.17
C SER A 263 -23.41 12.07 -5.03
N VAL A 264 -22.09 11.94 -4.87
CA VAL A 264 -21.30 12.66 -3.86
C VAL A 264 -20.55 13.86 -4.41
N GLY A 265 -20.74 14.21 -5.69
CA GLY A 265 -20.05 15.34 -6.33
C GLY A 265 -18.54 15.12 -6.44
N PHE A 266 -18.12 13.88 -6.68
CA PHE A 266 -16.71 13.48 -6.72
C PHE A 266 -15.95 14.14 -7.88
N THR A 267 -14.71 14.56 -7.60
CA THR A 267 -13.73 15.06 -8.60
C THR A 267 -12.34 14.48 -8.30
N GLY A 268 -11.47 14.38 -9.29
CA GLY A 268 -10.14 13.79 -9.15
C GLY A 268 -10.15 12.28 -9.36
N CYS A 269 -9.36 11.55 -8.57
CA CYS A 269 -9.18 10.10 -8.67
C CYS A 269 -9.62 9.39 -7.39
N GLY A 270 -10.24 8.23 -7.54
CA GLY A 270 -10.61 7.37 -6.43
C GLY A 270 -10.81 5.92 -6.87
N ALA A 271 -11.33 5.11 -5.95
CA ALA A 271 -11.86 3.80 -6.28
C ALA A 271 -13.11 3.48 -5.46
N VAL A 272 -14.05 2.79 -6.09
CA VAL A 272 -15.25 2.26 -5.44
C VAL A 272 -15.05 0.78 -5.19
N GLU A 273 -15.07 0.37 -3.91
CA GLU A 273 -14.80 -1.00 -3.50
C GLU A 273 -16.10 -1.79 -3.25
N PHE A 274 -16.09 -3.04 -3.67
CA PHE A 274 -17.18 -4.01 -3.56
C PHE A 274 -16.66 -5.34 -3.01
N MET A 275 -17.53 -6.06 -2.33
CA MET A 275 -17.33 -7.47 -1.98
C MET A 275 -18.33 -8.32 -2.74
N VAL A 276 -17.85 -9.40 -3.35
CA VAL A 276 -18.71 -10.36 -4.04
C VAL A 276 -18.67 -11.70 -3.31
N ASP A 277 -19.83 -12.18 -2.87
CA ASP A 277 -19.98 -13.45 -2.18
C ASP A 277 -19.90 -14.64 -3.16
N GLU A 278 -19.83 -15.86 -2.65
CA GLU A 278 -19.71 -17.07 -3.49
C GLU A 278 -20.91 -17.35 -4.38
N LYS A 279 -22.06 -16.75 -4.09
CA LYS A 279 -23.28 -16.87 -4.91
C LYS A 279 -23.32 -15.82 -6.02
N GLY A 280 -22.34 -14.92 -6.07
CA GLY A 280 -22.29 -13.84 -7.05
C GLY A 280 -23.04 -12.58 -6.61
N HIS A 281 -23.57 -12.51 -5.38
CA HIS A 281 -24.13 -11.26 -4.88
C HIS A 281 -23.00 -10.32 -4.48
N TRP A 282 -23.10 -9.09 -4.93
CA TRP A 282 -22.10 -8.06 -4.68
C TRP A 282 -22.67 -6.96 -3.79
N TYR A 283 -21.81 -6.33 -3.00
CA TYR A 283 -22.17 -5.31 -2.01
C TYR A 283 -21.14 -4.19 -2.04
N PHE A 284 -21.61 -2.94 -2.07
CA PHE A 284 -20.77 -1.76 -1.92
C PHE A 284 -20.17 -1.68 -0.52
N MET A 285 -18.87 -1.36 -0.43
CA MET A 285 -18.14 -1.31 0.84
C MET A 285 -17.71 0.10 1.22
N GLU A 286 -16.95 0.77 0.34
CA GLU A 286 -16.44 2.11 0.58
C GLU A 286 -16.00 2.79 -0.73
N ILE A 287 -15.82 4.11 -0.67
CA ILE A 287 -15.11 4.89 -1.68
C ILE A 287 -13.76 5.26 -1.07
N ASN A 288 -12.67 4.93 -1.74
CA ASN A 288 -11.34 5.43 -1.41
C ASN A 288 -11.10 6.70 -2.25
N PRO A 289 -11.17 7.91 -1.66
CA PRO A 289 -11.19 9.16 -2.41
C PRO A 289 -9.78 9.64 -2.76
N ARG A 290 -8.93 8.73 -3.25
CA ARG A 290 -7.53 8.96 -3.61
C ARG A 290 -7.03 7.90 -4.59
N LEU A 291 -5.81 8.09 -5.09
CA LEU A 291 -5.09 7.01 -5.78
C LEU A 291 -4.91 5.80 -4.85
N GLN A 292 -4.91 4.59 -5.42
CA GLN A 292 -4.59 3.36 -4.70
C GLN A 292 -3.22 2.83 -5.15
N VAL A 293 -2.61 1.96 -4.34
CA VAL A 293 -1.25 1.49 -4.57
C VAL A 293 -1.16 0.69 -5.88
N GLU A 294 -2.18 -0.08 -6.19
CA GLU A 294 -2.36 -0.94 -7.36
C GLU A 294 -2.75 -0.19 -8.65
N TYR A 295 -2.63 1.15 -8.69
CA TYR A 295 -2.99 1.96 -9.85
C TYR A 295 -2.23 1.56 -11.13
N ALA A 296 -0.98 1.10 -10.98
CA ALA A 296 -0.10 0.75 -12.10
C ALA A 296 -0.69 -0.40 -12.94
N LEU A 297 -1.41 -1.33 -12.32
CA LEU A 297 -2.15 -2.37 -13.04
C LEU A 297 -3.15 -1.77 -14.03
N THR A 298 -3.89 -0.75 -13.58
CA THR A 298 -4.87 -0.07 -14.43
C THR A 298 -4.17 0.72 -15.54
N GLU A 299 -3.08 1.41 -15.25
CA GLU A 299 -2.34 2.13 -16.30
C GLU A 299 -1.81 1.18 -17.38
N ILE A 300 -1.25 0.04 -16.97
CA ILE A 300 -0.70 -0.98 -17.88
C ILE A 300 -1.81 -1.61 -18.74
N VAL A 301 -2.93 -2.00 -18.13
CA VAL A 301 -3.98 -2.76 -18.83
C VAL A 301 -4.86 -1.89 -19.71
N TYR A 302 -5.14 -0.65 -19.29
CA TYR A 302 -6.08 0.24 -19.97
C TYR A 302 -5.38 1.35 -20.77
N GLY A 303 -4.08 1.55 -20.56
CA GLY A 303 -3.29 2.55 -21.29
C GLY A 303 -3.66 3.99 -20.92
N VAL A 304 -3.93 4.24 -19.64
CA VAL A 304 -4.30 5.56 -19.10
C VAL A 304 -3.28 5.98 -18.05
N GLU A 305 -2.71 7.18 -18.15
CA GLU A 305 -1.76 7.72 -17.17
C GLU A 305 -2.51 8.46 -16.05
N ILE A 306 -3.00 7.71 -15.07
CA ILE A 306 -3.88 8.17 -13.98
C ILE A 306 -3.26 9.32 -13.18
N ILE A 307 -1.94 9.31 -12.97
CA ILE A 307 -1.26 10.42 -12.28
C ILE A 307 -1.35 11.70 -13.12
N LYS A 308 -1.11 11.64 -14.43
CA LYS A 308 -1.20 12.82 -15.31
C LYS A 308 -2.63 13.33 -15.41
N GLU A 309 -3.62 12.44 -15.47
CA GLU A 309 -5.04 12.82 -15.44
C GLU A 309 -5.41 13.54 -14.14
N GLN A 310 -4.92 13.11 -12.99
CA GLN A 310 -5.11 13.84 -11.73
C GLN A 310 -4.56 15.27 -11.80
N LEU A 311 -3.38 15.46 -12.41
CA LEU A 311 -2.78 16.78 -12.58
C LEU A 311 -3.59 17.66 -13.54
N ARG A 312 -4.08 17.10 -14.65
CA ARG A 312 -4.95 17.80 -15.62
C ARG A 312 -6.27 18.22 -14.99
N ILE A 313 -6.93 17.30 -14.27
CA ILE A 313 -8.18 17.59 -13.57
C ILE A 313 -7.96 18.72 -12.55
N ALA A 314 -6.88 18.66 -11.76
CA ALA A 314 -6.56 19.71 -10.80
C ALA A 314 -6.23 21.06 -11.46
N ALA A 315 -5.76 21.06 -12.71
CA ALA A 315 -5.59 22.27 -13.52
C ALA A 315 -6.91 22.81 -14.11
N GLY A 316 -8.04 22.11 -13.91
CA GLY A 316 -9.35 22.46 -14.45
C GLY A 316 -9.60 21.96 -15.88
N GLU A 317 -8.74 21.08 -16.41
CA GLU A 317 -8.93 20.50 -17.74
C GLU A 317 -10.03 19.42 -17.74
N PRO A 318 -10.80 19.28 -18.83
CA PRO A 318 -11.75 18.19 -18.97
C PRO A 318 -11.04 16.86 -19.21
N LEU A 319 -11.68 15.75 -18.81
CA LEU A 319 -11.22 14.40 -19.12
C LEU A 319 -11.14 14.20 -20.64
N ALA A 320 -9.94 13.84 -21.12
CA ALA A 320 -9.67 13.59 -22.53
C ALA A 320 -9.16 12.16 -22.74
N LEU A 321 -10.00 11.18 -22.39
CA LEU A 321 -9.67 9.76 -22.50
C LEU A 321 -10.30 9.13 -23.75
N PRO A 322 -9.68 8.08 -24.33
CA PRO A 322 -10.30 7.31 -25.39
C PRO A 322 -11.66 6.75 -24.96
N ALA A 323 -12.62 6.69 -25.89
CA ALA A 323 -13.96 6.16 -25.61
C ALA A 323 -13.95 4.70 -25.09
N ASP A 324 -12.91 3.95 -25.46
CA ASP A 324 -12.68 2.56 -25.06
C ASP A 324 -11.70 2.41 -23.88
N ALA A 325 -11.40 3.48 -23.12
CA ALA A 325 -10.48 3.45 -21.97
C ALA A 325 -10.90 2.48 -20.85
N HIS A 326 -12.14 1.99 -20.87
CA HIS A 326 -12.65 0.96 -19.95
C HIS A 326 -12.45 -0.47 -20.45
N ARG A 327 -11.91 -0.67 -21.67
CA ARG A 327 -11.66 -1.98 -22.26
C ARG A 327 -10.23 -2.45 -21.97
N PRO A 328 -10.06 -3.63 -21.36
CA PRO A 328 -8.72 -4.12 -21.06
C PRO A 328 -7.99 -4.57 -22.33
N ARG A 329 -6.71 -4.22 -22.43
CA ARG A 329 -5.83 -4.59 -23.57
C ARG A 329 -4.87 -5.72 -23.21
N LEU A 330 -4.64 -5.91 -21.92
CA LEU A 330 -3.68 -6.87 -21.36
C LEU A 330 -4.29 -7.50 -20.10
N HIS A 331 -3.59 -8.47 -19.53
CA HIS A 331 -3.79 -8.94 -18.17
C HIS A 331 -2.55 -8.58 -17.35
N ALA A 332 -2.73 -8.12 -16.12
CA ALA A 332 -1.62 -7.78 -15.22
C ALA A 332 -1.85 -8.30 -13.79
N ILE A 333 -0.76 -8.70 -13.14
CA ILE A 333 -0.72 -9.17 -11.76
C ILE A 333 0.36 -8.38 -11.01
N GLU A 334 -0.03 -7.70 -9.92
CA GLU A 334 0.86 -6.95 -9.02
C GLU A 334 1.23 -7.82 -7.83
N CYS A 335 2.50 -7.83 -7.46
CA CYS A 335 2.97 -8.35 -6.19
C CYS A 335 3.65 -7.24 -5.38
N ARG A 336 3.20 -7.01 -4.14
CA ARG A 336 3.82 -6.06 -3.20
C ARG A 336 4.90 -6.74 -2.38
N ILE A 337 6.15 -6.35 -2.64
CA ILE A 337 7.30 -6.89 -1.95
C ILE A 337 7.56 -6.05 -0.72
N ASN A 338 7.34 -6.64 0.46
CA ASN A 338 7.50 -5.97 1.75
C ASN A 338 8.72 -6.51 2.50
N ALA A 339 9.35 -5.64 3.28
CA ALA A 339 10.39 -5.96 4.25
C ALA A 339 9.76 -6.60 5.49
N GLU A 340 9.25 -7.81 5.35
CA GLU A 340 8.56 -8.57 6.39
C GLU A 340 9.05 -10.04 6.37
N ASP A 341 9.05 -10.72 7.52
CA ASP A 341 9.37 -12.16 7.61
C ASP A 341 8.11 -13.02 7.76
N PRO A 342 7.59 -13.66 6.69
CA PRO A 342 6.40 -14.50 6.78
C PRO A 342 6.52 -15.62 7.82
N GLY A 343 7.72 -16.17 8.04
CA GLY A 343 7.96 -17.23 9.01
C GLY A 343 7.82 -16.77 10.47
N ARG A 344 7.75 -15.47 10.71
CA ARG A 344 7.57 -14.84 12.04
C ARG A 344 6.34 -13.93 12.06
N ASP A 345 5.21 -14.41 11.53
CA ASP A 345 3.96 -13.64 11.42
C ASP A 345 4.14 -12.29 10.70
N PHE A 346 5.03 -12.27 9.70
CA PHE A 346 5.38 -11.08 8.91
C PHE A 346 5.79 -9.90 9.81
N GLN A 347 6.66 -10.16 10.78
CA GLN A 347 7.33 -9.10 11.53
C GLN A 347 8.13 -8.20 10.56
N PRO A 348 8.11 -6.87 10.72
CA PRO A 348 8.92 -5.97 9.92
C PRO A 348 10.42 -6.30 10.01
N SER A 349 11.13 -6.15 8.90
CA SER A 349 12.56 -6.41 8.78
C SER A 349 13.30 -5.14 8.36
N ALA A 350 13.92 -4.47 9.33
CA ALA A 350 14.81 -3.35 9.07
C ALA A 350 16.24 -3.86 8.81
N GLY A 351 16.99 -3.13 7.98
CA GLY A 351 18.35 -3.54 7.62
C GLY A 351 18.92 -2.74 6.47
N MET A 352 20.15 -3.08 6.09
CA MET A 352 20.83 -2.51 4.95
C MET A 352 20.60 -3.40 3.72
N VAL A 353 20.25 -2.82 2.58
CA VAL A 353 20.14 -3.58 1.33
C VAL A 353 21.54 -3.78 0.75
N HIS A 354 22.04 -5.02 0.77
CA HIS A 354 23.37 -5.38 0.27
C HIS A 354 23.36 -5.76 -1.20
N GLU A 355 22.31 -6.42 -1.65
CA GLU A 355 22.08 -6.77 -3.06
C GLU A 355 20.67 -6.36 -3.44
N TYR A 356 20.56 -5.84 -4.66
CA TYR A 356 19.32 -5.38 -5.25
C TYR A 356 19.37 -5.69 -6.76
N TYR A 357 18.66 -6.73 -7.18
CA TYR A 357 18.43 -7.06 -8.58
C TYR A 357 16.94 -7.31 -8.80
N ILE A 358 16.43 -6.73 -9.89
CA ILE A 358 15.03 -6.80 -10.28
C ILE A 358 14.93 -7.31 -11.72
N PRO A 359 13.82 -7.97 -12.10
CA PRO A 359 13.57 -8.34 -13.49
C PRO A 359 13.42 -7.08 -14.35
N GLY A 360 13.79 -7.20 -15.63
CA GLY A 360 13.60 -6.16 -16.64
C GLY A 360 13.22 -6.76 -17.98
N GLY A 361 12.87 -5.91 -18.94
CA GLY A 361 12.40 -6.29 -20.27
C GLY A 361 10.86 -6.27 -20.40
N TYR A 362 10.36 -6.65 -21.58
CA TYR A 362 8.93 -6.57 -21.89
C TYR A 362 8.07 -7.48 -21.00
N GLY A 363 6.99 -6.92 -20.45
CA GLY A 363 6.06 -7.60 -19.56
C GLY A 363 6.42 -7.52 -18.07
N TYR A 364 7.41 -6.70 -17.70
CA TYR A 364 7.78 -6.41 -16.31
C TYR A 364 7.80 -4.90 -16.08
N SER A 365 7.04 -4.43 -15.10
CA SER A 365 7.12 -3.07 -14.56
C SER A 365 7.42 -3.17 -13.07
N VAL A 366 8.46 -2.48 -12.61
CA VAL A 366 8.87 -2.51 -11.20
C VAL A 366 8.96 -1.09 -10.68
N LEU A 367 8.13 -0.78 -9.69
CA LEU A 367 8.09 0.52 -9.03
C LEU A 367 8.73 0.38 -7.64
N SER A 368 9.90 1.00 -7.44
CA SER A 368 10.64 0.94 -6.17
C SER A 368 11.31 2.26 -5.86
N SER A 369 11.43 2.56 -4.56
CA SER A 369 12.24 3.65 -4.02
C SER A 369 13.50 3.17 -3.30
N VAL A 370 13.82 1.88 -3.40
CA VAL A 370 14.94 1.25 -2.71
C VAL A 370 16.05 0.95 -3.72
N GLN A 371 17.29 1.05 -3.26
CA GLN A 371 18.48 0.73 -4.04
C GLN A 371 19.51 0.03 -3.15
N LYS A 372 20.52 -0.58 -3.78
CA LYS A 372 21.69 -1.11 -3.05
C LYS A 372 22.29 -0.02 -2.15
N GLY A 373 22.60 -0.36 -0.92
CA GLY A 373 23.13 0.55 0.10
C GLY A 373 22.07 1.42 0.79
N LYS A 374 20.78 1.27 0.46
CA LYS A 374 19.70 1.93 1.22
C LYS A 374 19.40 1.15 2.51
N ARG A 375 19.25 1.89 3.61
CA ARG A 375 18.69 1.36 4.85
C ARG A 375 17.16 1.36 4.76
N ILE A 376 16.56 0.22 5.06
CA ILE A 376 15.13 0.09 5.34
C ILE A 376 14.94 0.24 6.86
N ASP A 377 14.10 1.19 7.26
CA ASP A 377 13.80 1.52 8.65
C ASP A 377 12.45 0.95 9.11
N ILE A 378 12.08 1.23 10.37
CA ILE A 378 10.83 0.76 10.99
C ILE A 378 9.77 1.87 11.14
N TYR A 379 10.06 3.10 10.70
CA TYR A 379 9.19 4.26 10.92
C TYR A 379 8.04 4.33 9.91
N TYR A 380 8.22 3.73 8.73
CA TYR A 380 7.26 3.75 7.64
C TYR A 380 6.82 2.36 7.21
N ASP A 381 5.89 2.33 6.25
CA ASP A 381 5.41 1.11 5.62
C ASP A 381 6.56 0.26 5.07
N PRO A 382 6.54 -1.07 5.27
CA PRO A 382 7.63 -1.95 4.88
C PRO A 382 7.70 -2.22 3.37
N MET A 383 6.82 -1.66 2.53
CA MET A 383 6.86 -1.88 1.09
C MET A 383 8.17 -1.39 0.46
N ILE A 384 8.87 -2.31 -0.20
CA ILE A 384 10.14 -2.09 -0.90
C ILE A 384 9.88 -1.75 -2.36
N MET A 385 9.03 -2.54 -3.00
CA MET A 385 8.69 -2.40 -4.42
C MET A 385 7.35 -3.04 -4.74
N LYS A 386 6.76 -2.58 -5.84
CA LYS A 386 5.67 -3.25 -6.54
C LYS A 386 6.24 -3.89 -7.80
N VAL A 387 5.79 -5.09 -8.11
CA VAL A 387 6.21 -5.85 -9.29
C VAL A 387 4.96 -6.20 -10.07
N ASP A 388 4.77 -5.48 -11.18
CA ASP A 388 3.63 -5.60 -12.07
C ASP A 388 4.05 -6.41 -13.30
N CYS A 389 3.55 -7.64 -13.40
CA CYS A 389 3.81 -8.51 -14.54
C CYS A 389 2.60 -8.53 -15.45
N PHE A 390 2.82 -8.36 -16.75
CA PHE A 390 1.72 -8.23 -17.72
C PHE A 390 1.99 -8.96 -19.03
N ALA A 391 0.90 -9.38 -19.68
CA ALA A 391 0.91 -10.05 -20.97
C ALA A 391 -0.46 -9.96 -21.65
N ALA A 392 -0.59 -10.49 -22.86
CA ALA A 392 -1.86 -10.55 -23.58
C ALA A 392 -2.87 -11.48 -22.88
N THR A 393 -2.37 -12.53 -22.22
CA THR A 393 -3.21 -13.47 -21.47
C THR A 393 -2.80 -13.55 -20.02
N ARG A 394 -3.75 -13.92 -19.15
CA ARG A 394 -3.47 -14.17 -17.73
C ARG A 394 -2.42 -15.27 -17.52
N ALA A 395 -2.48 -16.35 -18.30
CA ALA A 395 -1.55 -17.46 -18.15
C ALA A 395 -0.09 -17.03 -18.38
N GLU A 396 0.14 -16.17 -19.37
CA GLU A 396 1.46 -15.59 -19.64
C GLU A 396 1.86 -14.57 -18.57
N ALA A 397 0.93 -13.72 -18.11
CA ALA A 397 1.20 -12.77 -17.03
C ALA A 397 1.60 -13.52 -15.74
N LEU A 398 0.89 -14.60 -15.42
CA LEU A 398 1.18 -15.49 -14.29
C LEU A 398 2.56 -16.16 -14.42
N ALA A 399 2.92 -16.65 -15.61
CA ALA A 399 4.25 -17.22 -15.87
C ALA A 399 5.35 -16.16 -15.64
N LYS A 400 5.13 -14.92 -16.10
CA LYS A 400 6.03 -13.80 -15.84
C LYS A 400 6.12 -13.47 -14.35
N THR A 401 4.99 -13.45 -13.62
CA THR A 401 4.98 -13.21 -12.16
C THR A 401 5.81 -14.25 -11.41
N ARG A 402 5.67 -15.54 -11.75
CA ARG A 402 6.47 -16.62 -11.15
C ARG A 402 7.95 -16.40 -11.37
N PHE A 403 8.35 -16.13 -12.62
CA PHE A 403 9.74 -15.82 -12.95
C PHE A 403 10.25 -14.57 -12.22
N ALA A 404 9.45 -13.50 -12.16
CA ALA A 404 9.83 -12.25 -11.51
C ALA A 404 10.18 -12.47 -10.03
N LEU A 405 9.32 -13.18 -9.29
CA LEU A 405 9.53 -13.50 -7.88
C LEU A 405 10.78 -14.37 -7.67
N GLU A 406 11.09 -15.28 -8.60
CA GLU A 406 12.31 -16.09 -8.57
C GLU A 406 13.57 -15.30 -8.97
N ALA A 407 13.44 -14.30 -9.84
CA ALA A 407 14.56 -13.50 -10.36
C ALA A 407 15.01 -12.41 -9.39
N ILE A 408 14.11 -11.87 -8.57
CA ILE A 408 14.43 -10.83 -7.60
C ILE A 408 15.53 -11.30 -6.65
N ARG A 409 16.58 -10.49 -6.49
CA ARG A 409 17.60 -10.68 -5.47
C ARG A 409 17.60 -9.46 -4.57
N LEU A 410 17.06 -9.64 -3.38
CA LEU A 410 17.15 -8.66 -2.31
C LEU A 410 17.82 -9.31 -1.10
N LYS A 411 19.00 -8.82 -0.72
CA LYS A 411 19.78 -9.34 0.42
C LYS A 411 20.00 -8.26 1.47
N GLY A 412 20.03 -8.67 2.74
CA GLY A 412 20.21 -7.81 3.91
C GLY A 412 18.94 -7.45 4.67
N VAL A 413 17.77 -7.76 4.10
CA VAL A 413 16.46 -7.72 4.79
C VAL A 413 15.67 -8.99 4.47
N GLN A 414 14.80 -9.41 5.39
CA GLN A 414 13.81 -10.45 5.11
C GLN A 414 12.66 -9.86 4.29
N THR A 415 12.08 -10.69 3.42
CA THR A 415 10.97 -10.28 2.56
C THR A 415 9.85 -11.30 2.51
N ASN A 416 8.67 -10.83 2.11
CA ASN A 416 7.50 -11.67 1.87
C ASN A 416 7.53 -12.44 0.53
N ILE A 417 8.61 -12.36 -0.27
CA ILE A 417 8.73 -13.01 -1.60
C ILE A 417 8.42 -14.51 -1.54
N SER A 418 8.92 -15.20 -0.51
CA SER A 418 8.71 -16.64 -0.34
C SER A 418 7.23 -17.02 -0.16
N PHE A 419 6.47 -16.17 0.52
CA PHE A 419 5.02 -16.33 0.66
C PHE A 419 4.31 -16.05 -0.67
N LEU A 420 4.64 -14.94 -1.34
CA LEU A 420 4.03 -14.56 -2.62
C LEU A 420 4.25 -15.65 -3.68
N SER A 421 5.45 -16.21 -3.74
CA SER A 421 5.81 -17.29 -4.68
C SER A 421 4.96 -18.54 -4.46
N ARG A 422 4.66 -18.89 -3.20
CA ARG A 422 3.77 -20.03 -2.87
C ARG A 422 2.33 -19.76 -3.25
N VAL A 423 1.83 -18.54 -3.04
CA VAL A 423 0.47 -18.17 -3.44
C VAL A 423 0.31 -18.25 -4.95
N VAL A 424 1.18 -17.56 -5.70
CA VAL A 424 1.17 -17.51 -7.18
C VAL A 424 1.45 -18.89 -7.80
N GLY A 425 2.22 -19.73 -7.12
CA GLY A 425 2.50 -21.12 -7.52
C GLY A 425 1.37 -22.10 -7.24
N SER A 426 0.35 -21.72 -6.47
CA SER A 426 -0.74 -22.64 -6.08
C SER A 426 -1.76 -22.88 -7.19
N GLU A 427 -2.38 -24.06 -7.18
CA GLU A 427 -3.51 -24.39 -8.05
C GLU A 427 -4.69 -23.44 -7.81
N ALA A 428 -4.94 -23.08 -6.55
CA ALA A 428 -6.05 -22.19 -6.19
C ALA A 428 -5.90 -20.79 -6.80
N PHE A 429 -4.69 -20.22 -6.80
CA PHE A 429 -4.43 -18.96 -7.49
C PHE A 429 -4.55 -19.11 -9.00
N THR A 430 -3.99 -20.18 -9.56
CA THR A 430 -4.05 -20.47 -11.00
C THR A 430 -5.50 -20.59 -11.48
N ALA A 431 -6.37 -21.22 -10.70
CA ALA A 431 -7.78 -21.39 -10.99
C ALA A 431 -8.66 -20.17 -10.66
N GLY A 432 -8.12 -19.09 -10.07
CA GLY A 432 -8.92 -17.93 -9.65
C GLY A 432 -9.93 -18.25 -8.54
N SER A 433 -9.66 -19.27 -7.72
CA SER A 433 -10.62 -19.79 -6.74
C SER A 433 -10.41 -19.24 -5.32
N LEU A 434 -9.32 -18.53 -5.06
CA LEU A 434 -9.03 -17.90 -3.76
C LEU A 434 -10.13 -16.92 -3.33
N LYS A 435 -10.24 -16.71 -2.03
CA LYS A 435 -11.17 -15.78 -1.37
C LYS A 435 -10.47 -15.02 -0.25
N CYS A 436 -11.00 -13.86 0.14
CA CYS A 436 -10.38 -12.92 1.08
C CYS A 436 -10.18 -13.50 2.50
N ASP A 437 -10.86 -14.60 2.84
CA ASP A 437 -10.68 -15.33 4.10
C ASP A 437 -9.68 -16.50 4.00
N LEU A 438 -8.84 -16.50 2.95
CA LEU A 438 -7.74 -17.46 2.83
C LEU A 438 -6.89 -17.49 4.10
N LYS A 439 -6.46 -18.69 4.48
CA LYS A 439 -5.58 -18.89 5.63
C LYS A 439 -4.14 -18.71 5.16
N LEU A 440 -3.55 -17.54 5.45
CA LEU A 440 -2.16 -17.23 5.06
C LEU A 440 -1.15 -18.29 5.51
N LYS A 441 -1.41 -18.94 6.65
CA LYS A 441 -0.60 -20.04 7.18
C LYS A 441 -0.43 -21.23 6.22
N ASP A 442 -1.41 -21.46 5.34
CA ASP A 442 -1.38 -22.55 4.37
C ASP A 442 -0.34 -22.30 3.27
N PHE A 443 0.09 -21.04 3.11
CA PHE A 443 1.12 -20.61 2.17
C PHE A 443 2.41 -20.15 2.86
N MET A 444 2.51 -20.29 4.19
CA MET A 444 3.74 -19.94 4.89
C MET A 444 4.85 -20.91 4.49
N PRO A 445 6.12 -20.46 4.52
CA PRO A 445 7.25 -21.36 4.48
C PRO A 445 7.10 -22.44 5.57
N GLN A 446 6.63 -23.64 5.19
CA GLN A 446 6.85 -24.82 6.01
C GLN A 446 8.35 -24.87 6.23
N GLY A 447 8.76 -24.90 7.50
CA GLY A 447 10.14 -24.68 7.94
C GLY A 447 11.10 -25.20 6.89
N ALA A 448 11.75 -24.28 6.17
CA ALA A 448 12.75 -24.65 5.19
C ALA A 448 13.73 -25.53 5.94
N ASP A 449 13.72 -26.82 5.58
CA ASP A 449 14.41 -27.95 6.19
C ASP A 449 15.42 -27.45 7.23
N ASP A 450 15.09 -27.54 8.51
CA ASP A 450 15.95 -27.02 9.60
C ASP A 450 17.40 -27.47 9.40
N ARG A 451 17.56 -28.66 8.80
CA ARG A 451 18.80 -29.21 8.29
C ARG A 451 19.55 -28.32 7.29
N ARG A 452 18.93 -27.82 6.22
CA ARG A 452 19.59 -26.94 5.23
C ARG A 452 19.97 -25.59 5.84
N ARG A 453 19.16 -25.06 6.76
CA ARG A 453 19.51 -23.85 7.52
C ARG A 453 20.67 -24.10 8.47
N GLN A 454 20.69 -25.24 9.16
CA GLN A 454 21.79 -25.69 10.00
C GLN A 454 23.07 -25.94 9.19
N GLU A 455 22.97 -26.54 8.00
CA GLU A 455 24.09 -26.77 7.09
C GLU A 455 24.67 -25.44 6.57
N VAL A 456 23.83 -24.49 6.17
CA VAL A 456 24.27 -23.15 5.79
C VAL A 456 24.86 -22.41 6.98
N ALA A 457 24.25 -22.48 8.17
CA ALA A 457 24.79 -21.86 9.38
C ALA A 457 26.14 -22.47 9.77
N ALA A 458 26.31 -23.79 9.64
CA ALA A 458 27.56 -24.49 9.87
C ALA A 458 28.63 -24.06 8.85
N LEU A 459 28.28 -24.00 7.56
CA LEU A 459 29.16 -23.50 6.50
C LEU A 459 29.59 -22.06 6.75
N VAL A 460 28.67 -21.17 7.13
CA VAL A 460 28.97 -19.78 7.47
C VAL A 460 29.86 -19.70 8.72
N ALA A 461 29.61 -20.51 9.74
CA ALA A 461 30.44 -20.56 10.93
C ALA A 461 31.87 -21.04 10.61
N VAL A 462 32.02 -22.05 9.76
CA VAL A 462 33.33 -22.54 9.29
C VAL A 462 34.03 -21.48 8.44
N LEU A 463 33.34 -20.86 7.48
CA LEU A 463 33.90 -19.79 6.65
C LEU A 463 34.33 -18.58 7.49
N ASN A 464 33.52 -18.19 8.47
CA ASN A 464 33.86 -17.09 9.38
C ASN A 464 35.07 -17.46 10.26
N HIS A 465 35.12 -18.71 10.75
CA HIS A 465 36.28 -19.20 11.49
C HIS A 465 37.54 -19.22 10.64
N GLU A 466 37.47 -19.67 9.39
CA GLU A 466 38.62 -19.65 8.46
C GLU A 466 39.04 -18.24 8.10
N LEU A 467 38.11 -17.35 7.77
CA LEU A 467 38.41 -15.97 7.42
C LEU A 467 39.05 -15.24 8.61
N MET A 468 38.44 -15.35 9.80
CA MET A 468 38.99 -14.76 11.03
C MET A 468 40.30 -15.44 11.48
N GLY A 469 40.45 -16.74 11.21
CA GLY A 469 41.68 -17.50 11.42
C GLY A 469 42.82 -17.08 10.49
N ARG A 470 42.52 -16.76 9.23
CA ARG A 470 43.45 -16.19 8.24
C ARG A 470 43.87 -14.76 8.61
N PHE A 471 42.95 -13.95 9.16
CA PHE A 471 43.30 -12.64 9.72
C PHE A 471 44.18 -12.73 10.98
N ARG A 472 44.02 -13.78 11.80
CA ARG A 472 44.92 -14.04 12.94
C ARG A 472 46.31 -14.55 12.53
N THR A 473 46.42 -15.28 11.41
CA THR A 473 47.71 -15.80 10.91
C THR A 473 48.47 -14.79 10.05
N ALA A 474 47.79 -13.88 9.35
CA ALA A 474 48.44 -12.78 8.62
C ALA A 474 49.05 -11.71 9.55
N ALA A 475 48.60 -11.60 10.81
CA ALA A 475 49.17 -10.69 11.80
C ALA A 475 50.50 -11.19 12.42
N PHE A 476 51.02 -12.35 12.01
CA PHE A 476 52.21 -12.95 12.62
C PHE A 476 53.16 -13.61 11.60
N GLN A 477 53.51 -12.90 10.52
CA GLN A 477 54.76 -13.19 9.81
C GLN A 477 55.81 -12.13 10.15
N ARG A 478 56.75 -12.55 11.02
CA ARG A 478 57.92 -11.80 11.46
C ARG A 478 58.84 -11.45 10.28
N THR A 479 59.04 -10.16 10.05
CA THR A 479 60.32 -9.63 9.53
C THR A 479 60.68 -8.36 10.30
N THR A 480 61.22 -8.52 11.52
CA THR A 480 62.25 -7.66 12.14
C THR A 480 62.51 -8.08 13.60
N PRO A 481 63.77 -8.24 14.04
CA PRO A 481 64.11 -8.46 15.45
C PRO A 481 64.15 -7.10 16.17
N GLY A 482 63.30 -6.89 17.18
CA GLY A 482 63.45 -5.76 18.12
C GLY A 482 62.19 -4.98 18.53
N GLY A 483 60.97 -5.42 18.21
CA GLY A 483 59.73 -4.71 18.59
C GLY A 483 58.93 -5.39 19.70
N ASN A 484 58.56 -4.64 20.75
CA ASN A 484 57.73 -5.12 21.86
C ASN A 484 56.30 -5.47 21.40
N VAL A 485 56.00 -6.77 21.39
CA VAL A 485 54.80 -7.40 20.81
C VAL A 485 53.49 -6.95 21.48
N TRP A 486 53.53 -6.51 22.75
CA TRP A 486 52.33 -6.10 23.49
C TRP A 486 51.79 -4.72 23.08
N GLY A 487 52.61 -3.86 22.48
CA GLY A 487 52.17 -2.53 22.04
C GLY A 487 51.42 -2.53 20.70
N MET A 488 51.64 -3.54 19.84
CA MET A 488 51.03 -3.61 18.52
C MET A 488 49.69 -4.36 18.52
N SER A 489 49.52 -5.39 19.37
CA SER A 489 48.24 -6.11 19.46
C SER A 489 47.09 -5.19 19.91
N GLY A 490 47.35 -4.31 20.88
CA GLY A 490 46.38 -3.33 21.36
C GLY A 490 45.98 -2.28 20.31
N ARG A 491 46.89 -1.92 19.39
CA ARG A 491 46.58 -0.96 18.30
C ARG A 491 45.76 -1.59 17.17
N VAL A 492 46.01 -2.85 16.84
CA VAL A 492 45.20 -3.56 15.83
C VAL A 492 43.79 -3.82 16.35
N GLU A 493 43.62 -4.21 17.62
CA GLU A 493 42.30 -4.40 18.21
C GLU A 493 41.46 -3.10 18.25
N LEU A 494 42.12 -1.95 18.42
CA LEU A 494 41.51 -0.61 18.36
C LEU A 494 41.09 -0.19 16.93
N ILE A 495 41.81 -0.64 15.90
CA ILE A 495 41.48 -0.34 14.49
C ILE A 495 40.35 -1.24 14.01
N THR A 496 40.35 -2.53 14.37
CA THR A 496 39.31 -3.48 13.93
C THR A 496 37.95 -3.18 14.57
N ARG A 497 37.91 -2.63 15.80
CA ARG A 497 36.66 -2.17 16.43
C ARG A 497 36.05 -0.90 15.81
N ARG A 498 36.80 -0.16 14.98
CA ARG A 498 36.28 1.05 14.31
C ARG A 498 35.63 0.80 12.96
N HIS A 499 35.73 -0.41 12.40
CA HIS A 499 35.26 -0.73 11.04
C HIS A 499 34.38 -1.99 10.95
N LEU A 500 33.75 -2.41 12.05
CA LEU A 500 32.65 -3.39 12.07
C LEU A 500 31.33 -2.74 12.49
#